data_AF-A0A135T0V1-F1
#
_entry.id   AF-A0A135T0V1-F1
#
_cell.length_a   1.000
_cell.length_b   1.000
_cell.length_c   1.000
_cell.angle_alpha   90.00
_cell.angle_beta   90.00
_cell.angle_gamma   90.00
#
_symmetry.space_group_name_H-M   'P 1'
#
loop_
_entity.id
_entity.type
_entity.pdbx_description
1 polymer ?
#
loop_
_entity_poly.entity_id
_entity_poly.type
_entity_poly.pdbx_seq_one_letter_code
_entity_poly.pdbx_strand_id
1 'polypeptide(L)'
;MNHGTTLRAMRAPSSLLCNSSSSSAHTSFLLTSIARQATPYRRLASSLTPSEPSYSSTANRDKVNAIASSRPATLDLPEKKPDASKFGHLIQTGKAYIKFYKTGLKAVFSNRRHIQDVIRAKSTSVEGFRAPSVFTPGVIPKGFSRADWVLLWRVRHDVLRVPLFGLVLLVCGEFTPLIVIFVDGVVPYTCRLPRQIDASFSQAEERRHKSFADFERAAPLGVAGTQGTAARAPARKHVLRSLHMPGMMWDKIGFIPPGMWATKGKLRMAFLEGDDRLLARDGGAAALEEQEVKIAATERGIDCAGRGDEELRKLLDEWLRLTEAEESAERRKRMTVLLTTRTENWPKDRDFALPEWHL
;
A
#
# COMPACT_ATOMS: atom_id res chain seq x y z
N MET A 1 -64.74 37.64 -18.34
CA MET A 1 -65.74 37.53 -17.26
C MET A 1 -65.06 36.96 -16.01
N ASN A 2 -64.93 37.82 -15.00
CA ASN A 2 -64.92 37.61 -13.54
C ASN A 2 -64.01 36.55 -12.86
N HIS A 3 -62.97 37.08 -12.21
CA HIS A 3 -62.51 36.94 -10.82
C HIS A 3 -62.71 35.64 -10.01
N GLY A 4 -61.65 35.27 -9.28
CA GLY A 4 -61.72 34.37 -8.11
C GLY A 4 -60.38 34.18 -7.39
N THR A 5 -59.93 35.20 -6.66
CA THR A 5 -58.78 35.18 -5.72
C THR A 5 -59.11 34.38 -4.45
N THR A 6 -58.16 33.58 -3.94
CA THR A 6 -58.13 33.24 -2.50
C THR A 6 -56.70 33.21 -1.95
N LEU A 7 -56.47 34.14 -1.02
CA LEU A 7 -55.35 34.25 -0.07
C LEU A 7 -55.59 33.36 1.15
N ARG A 8 -54.52 32.80 1.73
CA ARG A 8 -54.26 32.57 3.18
C ARG A 8 -53.10 31.58 3.32
N ALA A 9 -52.18 31.66 4.27
CA ALA A 9 -51.74 32.68 5.21
C ALA A 9 -50.39 32.20 5.78
N MET A 10 -49.56 33.16 6.16
CA MET A 10 -48.33 32.98 6.92
C MET A 10 -48.59 32.32 8.29
N ARG A 11 -47.56 31.65 8.84
CA ARG A 11 -47.09 31.87 10.23
C ARG A 11 -45.79 31.10 10.53
N ALA A 12 -44.71 31.87 10.69
CA ALA A 12 -43.72 31.64 11.74
C ALA A 12 -44.31 32.15 13.09
N PRO A 13 -43.85 31.64 14.24
CA PRO A 13 -42.86 32.37 15.06
C PRO A 13 -41.77 31.43 15.65
N SER A 14 -40.50 31.83 15.76
CA SER A 14 -39.85 32.73 16.73
C SER A 14 -39.53 32.09 18.09
N SER A 15 -38.23 31.82 18.26
CA SER A 15 -37.36 32.07 19.44
C SER A 15 -37.97 32.24 20.84
N LEU A 16 -37.42 31.51 21.80
CA LEU A 16 -37.12 32.05 23.13
C LEU A 16 -35.75 31.58 23.63
N LEU A 17 -34.94 32.57 24.01
CA LEU A 17 -33.69 32.52 24.78
C LEU A 17 -34.02 32.60 26.28
N CYS A 18 -33.19 31.96 27.10
CA CYS A 18 -32.64 32.38 28.42
C CYS A 18 -32.30 31.10 29.22
N ASN A 19 -31.05 30.77 29.56
CA ASN A 19 -29.98 31.42 30.33
C ASN A 19 -30.00 31.05 31.83
N SER A 20 -28.86 30.50 32.28
CA SER A 20 -28.33 30.38 33.67
C SER A 20 -29.11 29.46 34.63
N SER A 21 -28.51 28.61 35.48
CA SER A 21 -27.33 28.79 36.32
C SER A 21 -26.74 27.44 36.79
N SER A 22 -25.48 27.53 37.24
CA SER A 22 -24.62 26.54 37.88
C SER A 22 -25.25 25.63 38.95
N SER A 23 -24.81 24.36 38.97
CA SER A 23 -24.42 23.71 40.23
C SER A 23 -23.25 22.76 39.99
N SER A 24 -22.22 22.97 40.79
CA SER A 24 -21.04 22.13 40.98
C SER A 24 -21.44 20.76 41.52
N ALA A 25 -20.86 19.70 40.98
CA ALA A 25 -20.74 18.42 41.66
C ALA A 25 -19.38 17.82 41.34
N HIS A 26 -18.51 17.93 42.34
CA HIS A 26 -17.21 17.28 42.42
C HIS A 26 -17.34 15.78 42.18
N THR A 27 -16.53 15.21 41.29
CA THR A 27 -16.21 13.78 41.33
C THR A 27 -14.70 13.64 41.28
N SER A 28 -14.17 13.26 42.43
CA SER A 28 -12.76 13.09 42.71
C SER A 28 -12.23 11.79 42.10
N PHE A 29 -11.09 11.91 41.43
CA PHE A 29 -9.93 11.02 41.45
C PHE A 29 -10.16 9.51 41.65
N LEU A 30 -9.83 8.73 40.61
CA LEU A 30 -8.90 7.60 40.73
C LEU A 30 -7.98 7.56 39.50
N LEU A 31 -6.82 8.20 39.62
CA LEU A 31 -5.65 8.00 38.77
C LEU A 31 -4.97 6.69 39.23
N THR A 32 -5.19 5.59 38.52
CA THR A 32 -4.34 4.40 38.66
C THR A 32 -3.02 4.65 37.94
N SER A 33 -1.99 4.93 38.72
CA SER A 33 -0.60 4.95 38.28
C SER A 33 -0.18 3.54 37.84
N ILE A 34 -0.10 3.29 36.54
CA ILE A 34 0.62 2.11 36.04
C ILE A 34 2.11 2.42 36.17
N ALA A 35 2.71 1.95 37.26
CA ALA A 35 4.15 1.92 37.42
C ALA A 35 4.75 1.03 36.31
N ARG A 36 5.42 1.65 35.34
CA ARG A 36 6.31 0.93 34.42
C ARG A 36 7.52 0.44 35.22
N GLN A 37 7.43 -0.79 35.71
CA GLN A 37 8.59 -1.51 36.20
C GLN A 37 9.55 -1.75 35.03
N ALA A 38 10.69 -1.08 35.06
CA ALA A 38 11.81 -1.36 34.17
C ALA A 38 12.40 -2.72 34.58
N THR A 39 12.07 -3.77 33.84
CA THR A 39 12.76 -5.06 33.93
C THR A 39 14.14 -4.94 33.29
N PRO A 40 15.25 -5.21 34.00
CA PRO A 40 16.56 -5.31 33.37
C PRO A 40 16.62 -6.59 32.54
N TYR A 41 16.70 -6.46 31.22
CA TYR A 41 17.04 -7.57 30.32
C TYR A 41 18.46 -8.05 30.66
N ARG A 42 18.58 -9.06 31.52
CA ARG A 42 19.78 -9.90 31.60
C ARG A 42 19.89 -10.66 30.27
N ARG A 43 20.92 -10.35 29.49
CA ARG A 43 21.42 -11.25 28.43
C ARG A 43 21.80 -12.58 29.06
N LEU A 44 20.96 -13.59 28.86
CA LEU A 44 21.37 -14.98 28.97
C LEU A 44 21.81 -15.42 27.57
N ALA A 45 23.13 -15.48 27.38
CA ALA A 45 23.75 -16.16 26.26
C ALA A 45 23.42 -17.65 26.42
N SER A 46 22.49 -18.15 25.60
CA SER A 46 22.35 -19.59 25.39
C SER A 46 23.22 -19.98 24.22
N SER A 47 24.22 -20.81 24.51
CA SER A 47 25.05 -21.51 23.55
C SER A 47 24.18 -22.40 22.67
N LEU A 48 23.85 -21.93 21.47
CA LEU A 48 23.40 -22.80 20.39
C LEU A 48 24.61 -23.15 19.54
N THR A 49 24.92 -24.44 19.55
CA THR A 49 25.80 -25.13 18.60
C THR A 49 25.56 -24.63 17.17
N PRO A 50 26.61 -24.39 16.35
CA PRO A 50 26.41 -23.99 14.97
C PRO A 50 25.81 -25.17 14.19
N SER A 51 24.49 -25.14 13.98
CA SER A 51 23.88 -25.91 12.90
C SER A 51 24.29 -25.27 11.59
N GLU A 52 24.89 -26.06 10.69
CA GLU A 52 25.27 -25.65 9.34
C GLU A 52 24.15 -24.84 8.66
N PRO A 53 24.47 -23.76 7.93
CA PRO A 53 23.47 -23.01 7.19
C PRO A 53 22.89 -23.90 6.10
N SER A 54 21.61 -24.25 6.23
CA SER A 54 20.80 -24.83 5.16
C SER A 54 20.82 -23.90 3.95
N TYR A 55 21.69 -24.19 2.98
CA TYR A 55 21.87 -23.45 1.73
C TYR A 55 20.57 -23.26 0.90
N SER A 56 19.52 -24.05 1.18
CA SER A 56 18.22 -23.92 0.51
C SER A 56 17.40 -22.70 0.95
N SER A 57 17.59 -22.21 2.18
CA SER A 57 16.79 -21.12 2.73
C SER A 57 17.17 -19.76 2.12
N THR A 58 18.45 -19.51 1.88
CA THR A 58 18.96 -18.24 1.33
C THR A 58 18.64 -18.11 -0.16
N ALA A 59 18.78 -19.19 -0.92
CA ALA A 59 18.52 -19.18 -2.37
C ALA A 59 17.06 -18.90 -2.73
N ASN A 60 16.09 -19.33 -1.91
CA ASN A 60 14.69 -18.97 -2.10
C ASN A 60 14.40 -17.53 -1.67
N ARG A 61 15.07 -17.00 -0.63
CA ARG A 61 14.91 -15.61 -0.21
C ARG A 61 15.33 -14.61 -1.30
N ASP A 62 16.40 -14.92 -2.04
CA ASP A 62 16.86 -14.08 -3.16
C ASP A 62 15.89 -14.07 -4.35
N LYS A 63 15.12 -15.15 -4.54
CA LYS A 63 14.08 -15.21 -5.57
C LYS A 63 12.81 -14.49 -5.16
N VAL A 64 12.52 -14.40 -3.86
CA VAL A 64 11.27 -13.84 -3.32
C VAL A 64 11.36 -12.34 -3.04
N ASN A 65 12.49 -11.87 -2.53
CA ASN A 65 12.64 -10.49 -2.07
C ASN A 65 13.42 -9.66 -3.09
N ALA A 66 12.83 -8.56 -3.55
CA ALA A 66 13.55 -7.61 -4.40
C ALA A 66 14.74 -7.00 -3.65
N ILE A 67 15.77 -6.56 -4.39
CA ILE A 67 16.96 -5.92 -3.82
C ILE A 67 16.59 -4.81 -2.83
N ALA A 68 17.30 -4.76 -1.69
CA ALA A 68 16.97 -3.86 -0.59
C ALA A 68 16.96 -2.37 -0.99
N SER A 69 17.78 -1.98 -1.97
CA SER A 69 17.82 -0.64 -2.56
C SER A 69 16.55 -0.24 -3.31
N SER A 70 15.62 -1.17 -3.56
CA SER A 70 14.29 -0.87 -4.10
C SER A 70 13.32 -0.30 -3.05
N ARG A 71 13.71 -0.32 -1.78
CA ARG A 71 13.00 0.31 -0.66
C ARG A 71 13.67 1.62 -0.27
N PRO A 72 12.94 2.55 0.37
CA PRO A 72 13.54 3.77 0.88
C PRO A 72 14.65 3.50 1.89
N ALA A 73 15.70 4.34 1.84
CA ALA A 73 16.84 4.23 2.74
C ALA A 73 16.45 4.54 4.19
N THR A 74 17.27 4.11 5.15
CA THR A 74 17.11 4.56 6.54
C THR A 74 17.44 6.05 6.64
N LEU A 75 16.58 6.81 7.33
CA LEU A 75 16.81 8.22 7.61
C LEU A 75 17.34 8.36 9.03
N ASP A 76 18.65 8.47 9.16
CA ASP A 76 19.33 8.65 10.45
C ASP A 76 19.39 10.14 10.79
N LEU A 77 18.46 10.59 11.64
CA LEU A 77 18.46 11.97 12.14
C LEU A 77 19.40 12.11 13.34
N PRO A 78 20.14 13.23 13.46
CA PRO A 78 21.02 13.46 14.61
C PRO A 78 20.20 13.53 15.89
N GLU A 79 20.67 12.88 16.96
CA GLU A 79 20.05 12.99 18.28
C GLU A 79 20.27 14.40 18.86
N LYS A 80 19.20 14.99 19.42
CA LYS A 80 19.27 16.32 20.02
C LYS A 80 19.92 16.23 21.40
N LYS A 81 21.21 16.54 21.49
CA LYS A 81 21.89 16.71 22.78
C LYS A 81 21.37 17.96 23.50
N PRO A 82 21.21 17.94 24.84
CA PRO A 82 20.64 19.06 25.61
C PRO A 82 21.44 20.37 25.43
N ASP A 83 22.76 20.28 25.25
CA ASP A 83 23.66 21.44 25.15
C ASP A 83 23.98 21.85 23.70
N ALA A 84 23.38 21.18 22.69
CA ALA A 84 23.70 21.46 21.30
C ALA A 84 23.03 22.75 20.80
N SER A 85 23.82 23.59 20.10
CA SER A 85 23.29 24.78 19.42
C SER A 85 22.16 24.40 18.46
N LYS A 86 21.00 25.07 18.61
CA LYS A 86 19.80 24.87 17.77
C LYS A 86 20.13 25.02 16.28
N PHE A 87 20.97 25.99 15.93
CA PHE A 87 21.36 26.25 14.55
C PHE A 87 22.25 25.12 13.98
N GLY A 88 23.23 24.65 14.75
CA GLY A 88 24.07 23.51 14.36
C GLY A 88 23.26 22.23 14.16
N HIS A 89 22.29 21.98 15.03
CA HIS A 89 21.38 20.84 14.91
C HIS A 89 20.48 20.92 13.66
N LEU A 90 19.98 22.10 13.31
CA LEU A 90 19.22 22.31 12.06
C LEU A 90 20.07 22.02 10.82
N ILE A 91 21.32 22.48 10.78
CA ILE A 91 22.24 22.19 9.67
C ILE A 91 22.51 20.68 9.56
N GLN A 92 22.76 20.00 10.69
CA GLN A 92 22.99 18.55 10.69
C GLN A 92 21.75 17.79 10.21
N THR A 93 20.57 18.23 10.63
CA THR A 93 19.28 17.68 10.18
C THR A 93 19.12 17.87 8.67
N GLY A 94 19.37 19.07 8.14
CA GLY A 94 19.34 19.35 6.70
C GLY A 94 20.30 18.46 5.90
N LYS A 95 21.53 18.29 6.39
CA LYS A 95 22.53 17.38 5.78
C LYS A 95 22.05 15.93 5.75
N ALA A 96 21.38 15.45 6.80
CA ALA A 96 20.81 14.11 6.84
C ALA A 96 19.75 13.90 5.75
N TYR A 97 18.83 14.87 5.58
CA TYR A 97 17.82 14.82 4.50
C TYR A 97 18.45 14.87 3.10
N ILE A 98 19.44 15.74 2.87
CA ILE A 98 20.15 15.80 1.58
C ILE A 98 20.84 14.46 1.27
N LYS A 99 21.51 13.86 2.26
CA LYS A 99 22.14 12.53 2.13
C LYS A 99 21.09 11.47 1.79
N PHE A 100 19.95 11.49 2.48
CA PHE A 100 18.85 10.56 2.24
C PHE A 100 18.34 10.64 0.79
N TYR A 101 17.98 11.84 0.30
CA TYR A 101 17.50 11.99 -1.08
C TYR A 101 18.55 11.65 -2.14
N LYS A 102 19.81 12.00 -1.90
CA LYS A 102 20.92 11.62 -2.79
C LYS A 102 21.07 10.10 -2.86
N THR A 103 20.97 9.41 -1.73
CA THR A 103 21.02 7.94 -1.68
C THR A 103 19.80 7.32 -2.38
N GLY A 104 18.60 7.81 -2.12
CA GLY A 104 17.38 7.34 -2.77
C GLY A 104 17.42 7.51 -4.29
N LEU A 105 17.90 8.66 -4.79
CA LEU A 105 18.02 8.90 -6.22
C LEU A 105 19.08 8.01 -6.88
N LYS A 106 20.23 7.81 -6.24
CA LYS A 106 21.24 6.82 -6.68
C LYS A 106 20.66 5.42 -6.76
N ALA A 107 19.83 5.04 -5.78
CA ALA A 107 19.17 3.74 -5.77
C ALA A 107 18.24 3.56 -6.97
N VAL A 108 17.47 4.59 -7.39
CA VAL A 108 16.63 4.50 -8.61
C VAL A 108 17.45 4.09 -9.84
N PHE A 109 18.58 4.77 -10.08
CA PHE A 109 19.44 4.48 -11.23
C PHE A 109 20.14 3.13 -11.12
N SER A 110 20.59 2.75 -9.92
CA SER A 110 21.19 1.44 -9.66
C SER A 110 20.19 0.31 -9.89
N ASN A 111 18.97 0.44 -9.36
CA ASN A 111 17.88 -0.52 -9.54
C ASN A 111 17.50 -0.64 -11.02
N ARG A 112 17.43 0.49 -11.74
CA ARG A 112 17.21 0.50 -13.20
C ARG A 112 18.29 -0.27 -13.93
N ARG A 113 19.57 -0.03 -13.60
CA ARG A 113 20.68 -0.76 -14.22
C ARG A 113 20.59 -2.26 -13.92
N HIS A 114 20.35 -2.62 -12.67
CA HIS A 114 20.23 -4.01 -12.24
C HIS A 114 19.15 -4.77 -13.02
N ILE A 115 17.93 -4.22 -13.13
CA ILE A 115 16.87 -4.91 -13.88
C ILE A 115 17.18 -5.00 -15.38
N GLN A 116 17.89 -4.02 -15.95
CA GLN A 116 18.33 -4.09 -17.36
C GLN A 116 19.39 -5.19 -17.56
N ASP A 117 20.31 -5.35 -16.62
CA ASP A 117 21.32 -6.41 -16.66
C ASP A 117 20.67 -7.79 -16.49
N VAL A 118 19.67 -7.93 -15.63
CA VAL A 118 18.84 -9.16 -15.50
C VAL A 118 18.12 -9.48 -16.81
N ILE A 119 17.46 -8.50 -17.43
CA ILE A 119 16.79 -8.67 -18.72
C ILE A 119 17.79 -9.09 -19.81
N ARG A 120 18.97 -8.44 -19.87
CA ARG A 120 20.02 -8.78 -20.83
C ARG A 120 20.50 -10.22 -20.62
N ALA A 121 20.83 -10.59 -19.38
CA ALA A 121 21.32 -11.92 -19.05
C ALA A 121 20.30 -13.02 -19.39
N LYS A 122 19.01 -12.82 -19.10
CA LYS A 122 17.96 -13.79 -19.43
C LYS A 122 17.66 -13.83 -20.93
N SER A 123 17.80 -12.70 -21.64
CA SER A 123 17.60 -12.68 -23.09
C SER A 123 18.59 -13.56 -23.86
N THR A 124 19.79 -13.77 -23.32
CA THR A 124 20.81 -14.64 -23.91
C THR A 124 20.78 -16.07 -23.39
N SER A 125 20.35 -16.28 -22.14
CA SER A 125 20.44 -17.58 -21.46
C SER A 125 19.13 -18.37 -21.41
N VAL A 126 17.97 -17.73 -21.58
CA VAL A 126 16.66 -18.38 -21.44
C VAL A 126 15.98 -18.49 -22.80
N GLU A 127 15.87 -19.71 -23.30
CA GLU A 127 15.15 -19.98 -24.56
C GLU A 127 13.68 -19.55 -24.47
N GLY A 128 13.21 -18.79 -25.46
CA GLY A 128 11.85 -18.25 -25.49
C GLY A 128 11.65 -17.05 -24.55
N PHE A 129 12.72 -16.41 -24.09
CA PHE A 129 12.63 -15.18 -23.31
C PHE A 129 11.97 -14.07 -24.13
N ARG A 130 10.91 -13.47 -23.57
CA ARG A 130 10.26 -12.28 -24.11
C ARG A 130 10.50 -11.11 -23.17
N ALA A 131 11.12 -10.05 -23.67
CA ALA A 131 11.37 -8.85 -22.88
C ALA A 131 10.05 -8.22 -22.37
N PRO A 132 10.04 -7.66 -21.15
CA PRO A 132 8.85 -7.08 -20.58
C PRO A 132 8.39 -5.85 -21.38
N SER A 133 7.15 -5.87 -21.86
CA SER A 133 6.56 -4.79 -22.67
C SER A 133 5.56 -3.96 -21.86
N VAL A 134 5.37 -2.71 -22.26
CA VAL A 134 4.29 -1.84 -21.75
C VAL A 134 2.92 -2.21 -22.32
N PHE A 135 2.89 -2.83 -23.51
CA PHE A 135 1.66 -3.25 -24.17
C PHE A 135 1.10 -4.57 -23.63
N THR A 136 1.95 -5.41 -23.05
CA THR A 136 1.58 -6.70 -22.44
C THR A 136 2.08 -6.76 -20.99
N PRO A 137 1.55 -5.92 -20.09
CA PRO A 137 2.10 -5.74 -18.74
C PRO A 137 1.90 -6.96 -17.83
N GLY A 138 0.98 -7.87 -18.13
CA GLY A 138 0.71 -9.09 -17.34
C GLY A 138 1.48 -10.34 -17.76
N VAL A 139 2.28 -10.26 -18.82
CA VAL A 139 3.09 -11.40 -19.27
C VAL A 139 4.39 -11.41 -18.46
N ILE A 140 4.55 -12.43 -17.61
CA ILE A 140 5.76 -12.65 -16.83
C ILE A 140 6.85 -13.17 -17.79
N PRO A 141 7.99 -12.49 -17.95
CA PRO A 141 9.07 -13.01 -18.76
C PRO A 141 9.57 -14.35 -18.24
N LYS A 142 9.84 -15.30 -19.15
CA LYS A 142 10.33 -16.62 -18.78
C LYS A 142 11.62 -16.51 -17.96
N GLY A 143 11.69 -17.30 -16.88
CA GLY A 143 12.82 -17.29 -15.97
C GLY A 143 12.86 -16.14 -14.96
N PHE A 144 11.94 -15.17 -14.97
CA PHE A 144 11.85 -14.16 -13.91
C PHE A 144 11.51 -14.80 -12.56
N SER A 145 12.21 -14.37 -11.51
CA SER A 145 11.81 -14.59 -10.12
C SER A 145 10.78 -13.54 -9.67
N ARG A 146 10.16 -13.73 -8.50
CA ARG A 146 9.33 -12.72 -7.86
C ARG A 146 10.13 -11.43 -7.63
N ALA A 147 11.36 -11.55 -7.15
CA ALA A 147 12.26 -10.43 -6.92
C ALA A 147 12.47 -9.60 -8.20
N ASP A 148 12.69 -10.26 -9.34
CA ASP A 148 12.83 -9.61 -10.66
C ASP A 148 11.54 -8.87 -11.05
N TRP A 149 10.37 -9.50 -10.84
CA TRP A 149 9.06 -8.95 -11.16
C TRP A 149 8.75 -7.71 -10.32
N VAL A 150 8.86 -7.81 -9.01
CA VAL A 150 8.64 -6.69 -8.08
C VAL A 150 9.60 -5.55 -8.40
N LEU A 151 10.89 -5.84 -8.65
CA LEU A 151 11.87 -4.84 -9.01
C LEU A 151 11.51 -4.13 -10.33
N LEU A 152 11.10 -4.87 -11.36
CA LEU A 152 10.67 -4.30 -12.64
C LEU A 152 9.55 -3.26 -12.46
N TRP A 153 8.54 -3.59 -11.66
CA TRP A 153 7.41 -2.70 -11.40
C TRP A 153 7.79 -1.49 -10.56
N ARG A 154 8.65 -1.67 -9.53
CA ARG A 154 9.21 -0.55 -8.74
C ARG A 154 10.05 0.40 -9.60
N VAL A 155 10.92 -0.14 -10.46
CA VAL A 155 11.74 0.67 -11.38
C VAL A 155 10.87 1.46 -12.36
N ARG A 156 9.85 0.83 -12.96
CA ARG A 156 8.90 1.55 -13.84
C ARG A 156 8.22 2.70 -13.10
N HIS A 157 7.78 2.48 -11.87
CA HIS A 157 7.16 3.50 -11.04
C HIS A 157 8.10 4.68 -10.76
N ASP A 158 9.34 4.39 -10.37
CA ASP A 158 10.31 5.37 -9.93
C ASP A 158 10.90 6.19 -11.09
N VAL A 159 11.28 5.52 -12.19
CA VAL A 159 11.84 6.18 -13.38
C VAL A 159 10.86 7.18 -13.99
N LEU A 160 9.56 6.86 -14.00
CA LEU A 160 8.53 7.79 -14.49
C LEU A 160 8.38 9.04 -13.61
N ARG A 161 8.81 8.98 -12.34
CA ARG A 161 8.71 10.09 -11.38
C ARG A 161 9.97 10.92 -11.24
N VAL A 162 11.13 10.37 -11.59
CA VAL A 162 12.41 11.08 -11.51
C VAL A 162 12.40 12.44 -12.22
N PRO A 163 11.83 12.63 -13.43
CA PRO A 163 11.84 13.94 -14.07
C PRO A 163 11.09 15.00 -13.27
N LEU A 164 9.88 14.68 -12.83
CA LEU A 164 9.05 15.60 -12.03
C LEU A 164 9.66 15.85 -10.65
N PHE A 165 10.19 14.82 -10.01
CA PHE A 165 10.90 14.94 -8.74
C PHE A 165 12.18 15.79 -8.87
N GLY A 166 12.92 15.62 -9.96
CA GLY A 166 14.10 16.44 -10.28
C GLY A 166 13.75 17.90 -10.49
N LEU A 167 12.62 18.19 -11.15
CA LEU A 167 12.10 19.55 -11.28
C LEU A 167 11.76 20.16 -9.91
N VAL A 168 11.10 19.40 -9.03
CA VAL A 168 10.82 19.85 -7.66
C VAL A 168 12.13 20.15 -6.92
N LEU A 169 13.13 19.26 -6.98
CA LEU A 169 14.44 19.50 -6.36
C LEU A 169 15.14 20.75 -6.91
N LEU A 170 15.02 21.01 -8.21
CA LEU A 170 15.63 22.16 -8.86
C LEU A 170 14.97 23.48 -8.45
N VAL A 171 13.64 23.52 -8.40
CA VAL A 171 12.87 24.74 -8.03
C VAL A 171 12.95 25.00 -6.53
N CYS A 172 12.88 23.95 -5.72
CA CYS A 172 12.74 24.06 -4.26
C CYS A 172 14.09 23.98 -3.53
N GLY A 173 15.15 23.51 -4.19
CA GLY A 173 16.49 23.39 -3.62
C GLY A 173 16.48 22.68 -2.26
N GLU A 174 17.02 23.36 -1.24
CA GLU A 174 17.09 22.86 0.14
C GLU A 174 15.73 22.79 0.86
N PHE A 175 14.69 23.46 0.34
CA PHE A 175 13.33 23.41 0.91
C PHE A 175 12.51 22.22 0.41
N THR A 176 13.08 21.36 -0.45
CA THR A 176 12.42 20.15 -0.96
C THR A 176 11.80 19.24 0.12
N PRO A 177 12.45 18.99 1.28
CA PRO A 177 11.84 18.20 2.35
C PRO A 177 10.49 18.77 2.84
N LEU A 178 10.28 20.09 2.79
CA LEU A 178 9.02 20.72 3.19
C LEU A 178 7.92 20.51 2.15
N ILE A 179 8.25 20.54 0.87
CA ILE A 179 7.29 20.44 -0.24
C ILE A 179 6.89 18.98 -0.50
N VAL A 180 7.85 18.07 -0.37
CA VAL A 180 7.64 16.64 -0.56
C VAL A 180 6.64 16.06 0.44
N ILE A 181 6.52 16.62 1.64
CA ILE A 181 5.50 16.23 2.63
C ILE A 181 4.07 16.43 2.10
N PHE A 182 3.86 17.41 1.22
CA PHE A 182 2.54 17.70 0.67
C PHE A 182 2.25 16.95 -0.64
N VAL A 183 3.26 16.31 -1.25
CA VAL A 183 3.16 15.73 -2.59
C VAL A 183 3.79 14.33 -2.68
N ASP A 184 3.25 13.37 -1.90
CA ASP A 184 3.68 11.96 -1.89
C ASP A 184 3.67 11.30 -3.28
N GLY A 185 2.82 11.78 -4.19
CA GLY A 185 2.65 11.23 -5.53
C GLY A 185 3.82 11.47 -6.49
N VAL A 186 4.68 12.45 -6.20
CA VAL A 186 5.81 12.85 -7.05
C VAL A 186 7.11 12.12 -6.70
N VAL A 187 7.20 11.56 -5.50
CA VAL A 187 8.42 10.99 -4.94
C VAL A 187 8.61 9.55 -5.41
N PRO A 188 9.80 9.17 -5.94
CA PRO A 188 10.17 7.77 -6.12
C PRO A 188 10.07 6.98 -4.81
N TYR A 189 9.77 5.68 -4.86
CA TYR A 189 9.68 4.85 -3.66
C TYR A 189 10.94 4.90 -2.81
N THR A 190 12.11 4.91 -3.45
CA THR A 190 13.43 4.99 -2.78
C THR A 190 13.66 6.30 -2.01
N CYS A 191 12.87 7.33 -2.29
CA CYS A 191 12.96 8.66 -1.69
C CYS A 191 11.81 8.97 -0.73
N ARG A 192 10.92 8.01 -0.42
CA ARG A 192 9.81 8.22 0.52
C ARG A 192 10.31 8.20 1.96
N LEU A 193 9.91 9.20 2.75
CA LEU A 193 10.33 9.27 4.15
C LEU A 193 9.67 8.13 4.95
N PRO A 194 10.37 7.52 5.92
CA PRO A 194 9.80 6.43 6.73
C PRO A 194 8.46 6.80 7.39
N ARG A 195 8.36 8.01 7.96
CA ARG A 195 7.12 8.50 8.56
C ARG A 195 5.97 8.67 7.56
N GLN A 196 6.27 8.96 6.29
CA GLN A 196 5.27 9.03 5.22
C GLN A 196 4.74 7.63 4.89
N ILE A 197 5.57 6.60 4.95
CA ILE A 197 5.17 5.22 4.63
C ILE A 197 4.15 4.72 5.65
N ASP A 198 4.44 4.85 6.95
CA ASP A 198 3.54 4.42 8.03
C ASP A 198 2.21 5.17 8.00
N ALA A 199 2.27 6.50 7.79
CA ALA A 199 1.08 7.31 7.62
C ALA A 199 0.28 6.91 6.37
N SER A 200 0.98 6.60 5.26
CA SER A 200 0.33 6.18 4.01
C SER A 200 -0.39 4.85 4.13
N PHE A 201 0.14 3.90 4.93
CA PHE A 201 -0.52 2.64 5.22
C PHE A 201 -1.78 2.86 6.04
N SER A 202 -1.68 3.60 7.15
CA SER A 202 -2.84 3.91 7.99
C SER A 202 -3.95 4.63 7.22
N GLN A 203 -3.59 5.60 6.36
CA GLN A 203 -4.55 6.29 5.50
C GLN A 203 -5.12 5.38 4.40
N ALA A 204 -4.35 4.42 3.88
CA ALA A 204 -4.85 3.45 2.91
C ALA A 204 -5.93 2.54 3.52
N GLU A 205 -5.73 2.10 4.76
CA GLU A 205 -6.72 1.29 5.50
C GLU A 205 -8.00 2.06 5.79
N GLU A 206 -7.90 3.31 6.27
CA GLU A 206 -9.09 4.14 6.51
C GLU A 206 -9.91 4.35 5.23
N ARG A 207 -9.22 4.56 4.10
CA ARG A 207 -9.87 4.68 2.78
C ARG A 207 -10.52 3.38 2.35
N ARG A 208 -9.86 2.24 2.56
CA ARG A 208 -10.42 0.92 2.29
C ARG A 208 -11.70 0.70 3.09
N HIS A 209 -11.70 1.04 4.37
CA HIS A 209 -12.86 0.93 5.24
C HIS A 209 -14.05 1.75 4.73
N LYS A 210 -13.82 3.02 4.38
CA LYS A 210 -14.84 3.89 3.75
C LYS A 210 -15.32 3.34 2.40
N SER A 211 -14.39 2.83 1.60
CA SER A 211 -14.65 2.25 0.28
C SER A 211 -15.52 0.99 0.36
N PHE A 212 -15.37 0.16 1.39
CA PHE A 212 -16.25 -0.98 1.63
C PHE A 212 -17.68 -0.55 1.91
N ALA A 213 -17.89 0.42 2.81
CA ALA A 213 -19.24 0.93 3.10
C ALA A 213 -19.94 1.51 1.86
N ASP A 214 -19.19 2.21 0.99
CA ASP A 214 -19.71 2.70 -0.30
C ASP A 214 -20.05 1.56 -1.25
N PHE A 215 -19.22 0.52 -1.31
CA PHE A 215 -19.42 -0.64 -2.17
C PHE A 215 -20.60 -1.49 -1.74
N GLU A 216 -20.72 -1.79 -0.44
CA GLU A 216 -21.85 -2.54 0.15
C GLU A 216 -23.19 -1.85 -0.16
N ARG A 217 -23.24 -0.51 -0.12
CA ARG A 217 -24.44 0.25 -0.52
C ARG A 217 -24.74 0.13 -2.02
N ALA A 218 -23.72 0.13 -2.87
CA ALA A 218 -23.88 0.14 -4.32
C ALA A 218 -24.07 -1.27 -4.92
N ALA A 219 -23.62 -2.31 -4.23
CA ALA A 219 -23.70 -3.71 -4.64
C ALA A 219 -23.96 -4.60 -3.41
N PRO A 220 -25.17 -4.56 -2.82
CA PRO A 220 -25.49 -5.23 -1.55
C PRO A 220 -25.38 -6.76 -1.61
N LEU A 221 -25.53 -7.36 -2.80
CA LEU A 221 -25.36 -8.80 -3.02
C LEU A 221 -23.89 -9.19 -3.31
N GLY A 222 -22.96 -8.23 -3.25
CA GLY A 222 -21.56 -8.41 -3.61
C GLY A 222 -21.37 -8.73 -5.10
N VAL A 223 -20.14 -9.09 -5.48
CA VAL A 223 -19.82 -9.43 -6.88
C VAL A 223 -20.34 -10.80 -7.29
N ALA A 224 -20.41 -11.76 -6.38
CA ALA A 224 -20.81 -13.14 -6.69
C ALA A 224 -22.34 -13.34 -6.66
N GLY A 225 -23.07 -12.57 -5.83
CA GLY A 225 -24.53 -12.64 -5.76
C GLY A 225 -25.26 -11.73 -6.75
N THR A 226 -24.54 -10.83 -7.43
CA THR A 226 -25.13 -9.92 -8.43
C THR A 226 -25.03 -10.54 -9.83
N GLN A 227 -26.18 -10.81 -10.46
CA GLN A 227 -26.22 -11.32 -11.83
C GLN A 227 -25.69 -10.30 -12.86
N GLY A 228 -25.07 -10.82 -13.92
CA GLY A 228 -24.50 -10.02 -15.00
C GLY A 228 -23.37 -9.11 -14.53
N THR A 229 -23.38 -7.84 -14.97
CA THR A 229 -22.23 -6.93 -14.81
C THR A 229 -22.50 -5.70 -13.95
N ALA A 230 -23.67 -5.64 -13.28
CA ALA A 230 -24.10 -4.47 -12.52
C ALA A 230 -23.12 -4.09 -11.37
N ALA A 231 -22.56 -5.09 -10.68
CA ALA A 231 -21.57 -4.86 -9.62
C ALA A 231 -20.17 -4.43 -10.13
N ARG A 232 -19.92 -4.48 -11.45
CA ARG A 232 -18.57 -4.25 -12.02
C ARG A 232 -18.07 -2.83 -11.81
N ALA A 233 -18.89 -1.83 -12.10
CA ALA A 233 -18.47 -0.44 -11.95
C ALA A 233 -18.25 -0.06 -10.46
N PRO A 234 -19.16 -0.40 -9.53
CA PRO A 234 -18.91 -0.26 -8.10
C PRO A 234 -17.65 -0.98 -7.61
N ALA A 235 -17.42 -2.23 -8.04
CA ALA A 235 -16.24 -3.00 -7.66
C ALA A 235 -14.94 -2.34 -8.14
N ARG A 236 -14.90 -1.86 -9.40
CA ARG A 236 -13.73 -1.14 -9.93
C ARG A 236 -13.43 0.13 -9.14
N LYS A 237 -14.46 0.90 -8.79
CA LYS A 237 -14.34 2.10 -7.96
C LYS A 237 -13.79 1.73 -6.57
N HIS A 238 -14.34 0.68 -5.98
CA HIS A 238 -13.93 0.15 -4.68
C HIS A 238 -12.45 -0.23 -4.69
N VAL A 239 -12.05 -1.13 -5.61
CA VAL A 239 -10.68 -1.64 -5.68
C VAL A 239 -9.66 -0.54 -5.94
N LEU A 240 -9.98 0.45 -6.79
CA LEU A 240 -9.07 1.59 -6.98
C LEU A 240 -8.80 2.31 -5.65
N ARG A 241 -9.84 2.63 -4.87
CA ARG A 241 -9.69 3.31 -3.58
C ARG A 241 -9.00 2.43 -2.54
N SER A 242 -9.43 1.18 -2.42
CA SER A 242 -8.89 0.19 -1.48
C SER A 242 -7.39 -0.05 -1.71
N LEU A 243 -6.92 -0.05 -2.95
CA LEU A 243 -5.51 -0.23 -3.27
C LEU A 243 -4.73 1.09 -3.38
N HIS A 244 -5.30 2.20 -2.91
CA HIS A 244 -4.70 3.54 -2.93
C HIS A 244 -4.20 3.98 -4.33
N MET A 245 -4.96 3.65 -5.39
CA MET A 245 -4.59 4.00 -6.77
C MET A 245 -4.94 5.44 -7.17
N PRO A 246 -6.06 6.04 -6.71
CA PRO A 246 -6.31 7.46 -6.84
C PRO A 246 -5.23 8.25 -6.10
N GLY A 247 -4.68 9.27 -6.75
CA GLY A 247 -3.81 10.22 -6.05
C GLY A 247 -4.60 10.93 -4.95
N MET A 248 -3.90 11.39 -3.90
CA MET A 248 -4.52 11.96 -2.69
C MET A 248 -5.49 13.12 -2.98
N MET A 249 -5.26 13.89 -4.05
CA MET A 249 -6.16 14.96 -4.50
C MET A 249 -7.51 14.44 -5.00
N TRP A 250 -7.50 13.39 -5.85
CA TRP A 250 -8.70 12.78 -6.41
C TRP A 250 -9.56 12.12 -5.34
N ASP A 251 -8.90 11.49 -4.38
CA ASP A 251 -9.57 10.85 -3.26
C ASP A 251 -10.28 11.85 -2.34
N LYS A 252 -9.61 12.98 -2.00
CA LYS A 252 -10.19 14.05 -1.17
C LYS A 252 -11.47 14.66 -1.76
N ILE A 253 -11.54 14.80 -3.08
CA ILE A 253 -12.73 15.33 -3.76
C ILE A 253 -13.79 14.24 -4.04
N GLY A 254 -13.56 13.00 -3.60
CA GLY A 254 -14.50 11.88 -3.78
C GLY A 254 -14.67 11.44 -5.24
N PHE A 255 -13.82 11.91 -6.15
CA PHE A 255 -13.95 11.69 -7.59
C PHE A 255 -12.89 10.73 -8.12
N ILE A 256 -13.31 9.73 -8.90
CA ILE A 256 -12.39 8.87 -9.65
C ILE A 256 -12.55 9.21 -11.14
N PRO A 257 -11.52 9.80 -11.77
CA PRO A 257 -11.56 10.09 -13.19
C PRO A 257 -11.98 8.88 -14.05
N PRO A 258 -12.88 9.07 -15.03
CA PRO A 258 -13.18 8.04 -16.02
C PRO A 258 -11.90 7.51 -16.67
N GLY A 259 -11.85 6.20 -16.93
CA GLY A 259 -10.68 5.55 -17.52
C GLY A 259 -9.53 5.24 -16.55
N MET A 260 -9.57 5.69 -15.27
CA MET A 260 -8.54 5.34 -14.28
C MET A 260 -8.41 3.82 -14.08
N TRP A 261 -9.51 3.08 -14.22
CA TRP A 261 -9.46 1.62 -14.23
C TRP A 261 -8.58 1.09 -15.37
N ALA A 262 -8.76 1.62 -16.58
CA ALA A 262 -8.02 1.18 -17.76
C ALA A 262 -6.52 1.48 -17.65
N THR A 263 -6.15 2.63 -17.08
CA THR A 263 -4.76 3.09 -17.00
C THR A 263 -4.01 2.59 -15.76
N LYS A 264 -4.69 2.46 -14.61
CA LYS A 264 -4.07 2.05 -13.34
C LYS A 264 -4.59 0.71 -12.82
N GLY A 265 -5.90 0.51 -12.84
CA GLY A 265 -6.54 -0.71 -12.33
C GLY A 265 -6.04 -1.97 -13.05
N LYS A 266 -6.07 -1.98 -14.39
CA LYS A 266 -5.57 -3.10 -15.20
C LYS A 266 -4.08 -3.39 -14.96
N LEU A 267 -3.25 -2.35 -14.85
CA LEU A 267 -1.83 -2.51 -14.53
C LEU A 267 -1.64 -3.11 -13.14
N ARG A 268 -2.47 -2.71 -12.17
CA ARG A 268 -2.41 -3.27 -10.82
C ARG A 268 -2.83 -4.74 -10.79
N MET A 269 -3.89 -5.11 -11.50
CA MET A 269 -4.29 -6.51 -11.61
C MET A 269 -3.21 -7.36 -12.29
N ALA A 270 -2.58 -6.85 -13.35
CA ALA A 270 -1.46 -7.51 -14.02
C ALA A 270 -0.27 -7.72 -13.08
N PHE A 271 0.09 -6.71 -12.29
CA PHE A 271 1.13 -6.82 -11.27
C PHE A 271 0.81 -7.90 -10.24
N LEU A 272 -0.39 -7.84 -9.63
CA LEU A 272 -0.80 -8.77 -8.58
C LEU A 272 -0.89 -10.21 -9.07
N GLU A 273 -1.46 -10.42 -10.27
CA GLU A 273 -1.52 -11.75 -10.89
C GLU A 273 -0.12 -12.35 -11.07
N GLY A 274 0.83 -11.53 -11.54
CA GLY A 274 2.23 -11.94 -11.67
C GLY A 274 2.91 -12.20 -10.33
N ASP A 275 2.67 -11.34 -9.34
CA ASP A 275 3.25 -11.47 -8.01
C ASP A 275 2.71 -12.71 -7.29
N ASP A 276 1.41 -13.01 -7.39
CA ASP A 276 0.79 -14.20 -6.79
C ASP A 276 1.39 -15.50 -7.36
N ARG A 277 1.55 -15.58 -8.70
CA ARG A 277 2.20 -16.73 -9.35
C ARG A 277 3.62 -16.93 -8.85
N LEU A 278 4.40 -15.85 -8.83
CA LEU A 278 5.82 -15.92 -8.50
C LEU A 278 6.04 -16.12 -7.01
N LEU A 279 5.22 -15.53 -6.15
CA LEU A 279 5.30 -15.71 -4.71
C LEU A 279 4.97 -17.15 -4.33
N ALA A 280 3.89 -17.73 -4.87
CA ALA A 280 3.56 -19.14 -4.64
C ALA A 280 4.69 -20.07 -5.12
N ARG A 281 5.29 -19.79 -6.29
CA ARG A 281 6.36 -20.61 -6.87
C ARG A 281 7.71 -20.49 -6.14
N ASP A 282 8.10 -19.27 -5.73
CA ASP A 282 9.47 -18.99 -5.30
C ASP A 282 9.71 -19.15 -3.79
N GLY A 283 8.66 -19.38 -2.99
CA GLY A 283 8.81 -19.70 -1.56
C GLY A 283 7.67 -19.32 -0.62
N GLY A 284 6.56 -18.77 -1.15
CA GLY A 284 5.38 -18.38 -0.37
C GLY A 284 5.64 -17.23 0.60
N ALA A 285 4.67 -16.96 1.48
CA ALA A 285 4.81 -15.87 2.45
C ALA A 285 5.95 -16.11 3.45
N ALA A 286 6.30 -17.36 3.75
CA ALA A 286 7.39 -17.71 4.66
C ALA A 286 8.77 -17.18 4.23
N ALA A 287 9.02 -17.08 2.92
CA ALA A 287 10.29 -16.59 2.37
C ALA A 287 10.42 -15.06 2.32
N LEU A 288 9.34 -14.31 2.62
CA LEU A 288 9.36 -12.84 2.63
C LEU A 288 10.15 -12.29 3.83
N GLU A 289 10.90 -11.22 3.60
CA GLU A 289 11.39 -10.37 4.68
C GLU A 289 10.22 -9.65 5.37
N GLU A 290 10.35 -9.35 6.67
CA GLU A 290 9.30 -8.70 7.48
C GLU A 290 8.72 -7.44 6.81
N GLN A 291 9.58 -6.60 6.23
CA GLN A 291 9.17 -5.39 5.52
C GLN A 291 8.39 -5.72 4.23
N GLU A 292 8.79 -6.79 3.53
CA GLU A 292 8.12 -7.24 2.30
C GLU A 292 6.78 -7.92 2.59
N VAL A 293 6.59 -8.53 3.77
CA VAL A 293 5.28 -9.03 4.22
C VAL A 293 4.26 -7.91 4.29
N LYS A 294 4.59 -6.82 5.01
CA LYS A 294 3.69 -5.64 5.13
C LYS A 294 3.39 -5.00 3.78
N ILE A 295 4.41 -4.88 2.92
CA ILE A 295 4.23 -4.37 1.55
C ILE A 295 3.29 -5.29 0.77
N ALA A 296 3.60 -6.59 0.66
CA ALA A 296 2.81 -7.56 -0.09
C ALA A 296 1.35 -7.64 0.38
N ALA A 297 1.12 -7.53 1.69
CA ALA A 297 -0.20 -7.50 2.30
C ALA A 297 -0.96 -6.23 1.92
N THR A 298 -0.35 -5.06 2.12
CA THR A 298 -0.93 -3.77 1.69
C THR A 298 -1.24 -3.79 0.19
N GLU A 299 -0.37 -4.41 -0.60
CA GLU A 299 -0.52 -4.43 -2.05
C GLU A 299 -1.75 -5.19 -2.54
N ARG A 300 -2.13 -6.25 -1.81
CA ARG A 300 -3.35 -7.05 -2.00
C ARG A 300 -4.56 -6.46 -1.29
N GLY A 301 -4.34 -5.39 -0.54
CA GLY A 301 -5.38 -4.71 0.18
C GLY A 301 -5.78 -5.34 1.51
N ILE A 302 -4.82 -5.98 2.17
CA ILE A 302 -4.94 -6.51 3.51
C ILE A 302 -4.54 -5.41 4.50
N ASP A 303 -5.34 -5.21 5.54
CA ASP A 303 -5.05 -4.24 6.61
C ASP A 303 -3.91 -4.77 7.49
N CYS A 304 -2.90 -3.93 7.69
CA CYS A 304 -1.66 -4.24 8.41
C CYS A 304 -1.61 -3.63 9.81
N ALA A 305 -2.36 -2.55 10.09
CA ALA A 305 -2.33 -1.91 11.39
C ALA A 305 -2.81 -2.87 12.49
N GLY A 306 -2.04 -2.93 13.58
CA GLY A 306 -2.32 -3.80 14.73
C GLY A 306 -2.04 -5.30 14.51
N ARG A 307 -1.64 -5.73 13.30
CA ARG A 307 -1.32 -7.14 13.00
C ARG A 307 0.17 -7.43 13.11
N GLY A 308 0.50 -8.60 13.64
CA GLY A 308 1.87 -9.12 13.70
C GLY A 308 2.35 -9.71 12.38
N ASP A 309 3.66 -9.88 12.22
CA ASP A 309 4.27 -10.49 11.01
C ASP A 309 3.70 -11.88 10.71
N GLU A 310 3.56 -12.74 11.73
CA GLU A 310 3.02 -14.09 11.58
C GLU A 310 1.57 -14.09 11.07
N GLU A 311 0.74 -13.18 11.58
CA GLU A 311 -0.66 -13.05 11.16
C GLU A 311 -0.75 -12.58 9.71
N LEU A 312 0.07 -11.61 9.31
CA LEU A 312 0.11 -11.14 7.93
C LEU A 312 0.58 -12.22 6.96
N ARG A 313 1.55 -13.06 7.37
CA ARG A 313 1.96 -14.23 6.56
C ARG A 313 0.82 -15.21 6.37
N LYS A 314 0.07 -15.54 7.43
CA LYS A 314 -1.11 -16.40 7.34
C LYS A 314 -2.16 -15.84 6.39
N LEU A 315 -2.42 -14.53 6.44
CA LEU A 315 -3.36 -13.87 5.53
C LEU A 315 -2.86 -13.87 4.07
N LEU A 316 -1.55 -13.73 3.85
CA LEU A 316 -0.96 -13.85 2.52
C LEU A 316 -1.04 -15.27 1.98
N ASP A 317 -0.75 -16.28 2.79
CA ASP A 317 -0.88 -17.68 2.39
C ASP A 317 -2.34 -18.02 2.07
N GLU A 318 -3.28 -17.50 2.85
CA GLU A 318 -4.71 -17.65 2.60
C GLU A 318 -5.14 -16.97 1.29
N TRP A 319 -4.66 -15.75 1.03
CA TRP A 319 -4.87 -15.07 -0.25
C TRP A 319 -4.37 -15.92 -1.41
N LEU A 320 -3.14 -16.44 -1.33
CA LEU A 320 -2.53 -17.24 -2.40
C LEU A 320 -3.33 -18.52 -2.64
N ARG A 321 -3.74 -19.21 -1.56
CA ARG A 321 -4.55 -20.43 -1.63
C ARG A 321 -5.91 -20.18 -2.30
N LEU A 322 -6.60 -19.11 -1.91
CA LEU A 322 -7.94 -18.79 -2.43
C LEU A 322 -7.92 -18.26 -3.86
N THR A 323 -6.84 -17.57 -4.26
CA THR A 323 -6.67 -17.04 -5.62
C THR A 323 -6.01 -18.01 -6.59
N GLU A 324 -5.42 -19.10 -6.11
CA GLU A 324 -4.78 -20.11 -6.95
C GLU A 324 -5.76 -20.67 -7.99
N ALA A 325 -5.38 -20.55 -9.26
CA ALA A 325 -6.03 -21.18 -10.40
C ALA A 325 -5.03 -21.27 -11.57
N GLU A 326 -5.16 -22.30 -12.39
CA GLU A 326 -4.39 -22.50 -13.61
C GLU A 326 -4.70 -21.42 -14.64
N GLU A 327 -5.99 -21.20 -14.90
CA GLU A 327 -6.43 -20.20 -15.86
C GLU A 327 -6.34 -18.78 -15.28
N SER A 328 -5.74 -17.88 -16.06
CA SER A 328 -5.64 -16.45 -15.72
C SER A 328 -7.00 -15.79 -15.49
N ALA A 329 -8.02 -16.18 -16.27
CA ALA A 329 -9.35 -15.61 -16.15
C ALA A 329 -10.02 -16.01 -14.82
N GLU A 330 -9.93 -17.28 -14.43
CA GLU A 330 -10.47 -17.77 -13.16
C GLU A 330 -9.75 -17.15 -11.97
N ARG A 331 -8.41 -17.07 -12.00
CA ARG A 331 -7.62 -16.37 -10.98
C ARG A 331 -8.10 -14.94 -10.76
N ARG A 332 -8.32 -14.19 -11.84
CA ARG A 332 -8.83 -12.82 -11.75
C ARG A 332 -10.27 -12.76 -11.21
N LYS A 333 -11.12 -13.76 -11.46
CA LYS A 333 -12.45 -13.87 -10.82
C LYS A 333 -12.31 -14.09 -9.32
N ARG A 334 -11.44 -15.01 -8.88
CA ARG A 334 -11.14 -15.26 -7.47
C ARG A 334 -10.60 -13.99 -6.78
N MET A 335 -9.64 -13.30 -7.39
CA MET A 335 -9.13 -12.01 -6.91
C MET A 335 -10.24 -10.94 -6.84
N THR A 336 -11.18 -10.94 -7.79
CA THR A 336 -12.32 -10.01 -7.78
C THR A 336 -13.17 -10.21 -6.52
N VAL A 337 -13.43 -11.45 -6.13
CA VAL A 337 -14.13 -11.77 -4.88
C VAL A 337 -13.33 -11.28 -3.68
N LEU A 338 -12.05 -11.64 -3.55
CA LEU A 338 -11.26 -11.27 -2.36
C LEU A 338 -11.03 -9.76 -2.22
N LEU A 339 -10.81 -9.04 -3.33
CA LEU A 339 -10.65 -7.58 -3.32
C LEU A 339 -11.93 -6.81 -3.01
N THR A 340 -13.09 -7.47 -3.05
CA THR A 340 -14.39 -6.87 -2.77
C THR A 340 -15.08 -7.48 -1.56
N THR A 341 -14.35 -8.33 -0.82
CA THR A 341 -14.81 -8.97 0.42
C THR A 341 -13.83 -8.61 1.53
N ARG A 342 -14.35 -8.18 2.68
CA ARG A 342 -13.51 -7.90 3.85
C ARG A 342 -12.75 -9.16 4.27
N THR A 343 -11.52 -9.00 4.76
CA THR A 343 -10.62 -10.12 5.07
C THR A 343 -11.22 -11.10 6.07
N GLU A 344 -11.97 -10.61 7.05
CA GLU A 344 -12.70 -11.42 8.04
C GLU A 344 -13.82 -12.28 7.43
N ASN A 345 -14.28 -11.94 6.23
CA ASN A 345 -15.38 -12.60 5.52
C ASN A 345 -14.88 -13.35 4.27
N TRP A 346 -13.57 -13.55 4.12
CA TRP A 346 -13.05 -14.34 3.01
C TRP A 346 -13.60 -15.77 3.04
N PRO A 347 -13.82 -16.40 1.87
CA PRO A 347 -14.24 -17.79 1.80
C PRO A 347 -13.29 -18.72 2.55
N LYS A 348 -13.84 -19.70 3.26
CA LYS A 348 -13.03 -20.73 3.95
C LYS A 348 -12.51 -21.79 2.99
N ASP A 349 -13.34 -22.16 2.02
CA ASP A 349 -13.03 -23.18 1.01
C ASP A 349 -12.68 -22.54 -0.33
N ARG A 350 -12.02 -23.28 -1.22
CA ARG A 350 -11.65 -22.78 -2.56
C ARG A 350 -12.83 -22.79 -3.55
N ASP A 351 -13.90 -23.51 -3.22
CA ASP A 351 -15.07 -23.71 -4.06
C ASP A 351 -16.16 -22.69 -3.71
N PHE A 352 -15.82 -21.41 -3.84
CA PHE A 352 -16.75 -20.31 -3.61
C PHE A 352 -17.30 -19.74 -4.93
N ALA A 353 -18.47 -19.12 -4.85
CA ALA A 353 -19.15 -18.57 -6.02
C ALA A 353 -18.30 -17.48 -6.71
N LEU A 354 -18.17 -17.58 -8.03
CA LEU A 354 -17.41 -16.64 -8.86
C LEU A 354 -18.35 -15.83 -9.77
N PRO A 355 -18.09 -14.53 -9.97
CA PRO A 355 -18.80 -13.75 -10.97
C PRO A 355 -18.52 -14.23 -12.40
N GLU A 356 -19.45 -13.95 -13.33
CA GLU A 356 -19.27 -14.19 -14.77
C GLU A 356 -18.14 -13.36 -15.38
N TRP A 357 -17.68 -12.33 -14.68
CA TRP A 357 -16.67 -11.37 -15.10
C TRP A 357 -15.55 -11.21 -14.08
N HIS A 358 -14.43 -10.63 -14.49
CA HIS A 358 -13.35 -10.27 -13.59
C HIS A 358 -12.94 -8.79 -13.76
N LEU A 359 -12.29 -8.25 -12.74
CA LEU A 359 -11.69 -6.93 -12.75
C LEU A 359 -10.66 -6.75 -13.88
#